data_AF-A0A4Q5X3J8-F1
#
_entry.id   AF-A0A4Q5X3J8-F1
#
_cell.length_a   1.000
_cell.length_b   1.000
_cell.length_c   1.000
_cell.angle_alpha   90.00
_cell.angle_beta   90.00
_cell.angle_gamma   90.00
#
_symmetry.space_group_name_H-M   'P 1'
#
loop_
_entity.id
_entity.type
_entity.pdbx_description
1 polymer ?
#
loop_
_entity_poly.entity_id
_entity_poly.type
_entity_poly.pdbx_seq_one_letter_code
_entity_poly.pdbx_strand_id
1 'polypeptide(L)'
;MRVSGVLLMWVAALWPYAAWAAPSAEEPAVRTGTTEVASPADGATIESRKEAPSDAPRSHGGTLRLPGVPAGFNTYDGGWIKFVYHPSIRERVQPLIADAAAARTALMEWVGQPVLSDVRVVVARTPGEMAMLAPQNAPYPDYAAGVAYPEIGLVLLTNKPVHPNSAQDLNEVFRHELAHIALEDAVGGRPVPRWFNEGFAVLASGETSFMRMQTLFTATVSDNLLSLAQLERTFPTNENEASIAYAQAADVVRFLVKREERHRFRGLVSRLRDGETMDSALLNSYGEEMSTLESEWRDEVSRRYTFYPVLFSGSLIWAGTLGLFAFGWHKKKRKARATLARWANEEAAEDERRRRLPLRADPSLPAPRVHIVLSRGGAPEDAPTAVPPTALQRLPEIEVPKVEHDGQWHTLH
;
A
#
# COMPACT_ATOMS: atom_id res chain seq x y z
N MET A 1 17.98 -12.45 -6.55
CA MET A 1 18.08 -11.88 -5.19
C MET A 1 16.69 -11.49 -4.72
N ARG A 2 16.29 -11.79 -3.47
CA ARG A 2 15.02 -11.31 -2.90
C ARG A 2 15.22 -9.86 -2.43
N VAL A 3 14.61 -8.91 -3.14
CA VAL A 3 14.55 -7.51 -2.67
C VAL A 3 13.42 -7.40 -1.65
N SER A 4 13.74 -6.98 -0.43
CA SER A 4 12.81 -6.97 0.69
C SER A 4 11.67 -5.95 0.48
N GLY A 5 10.41 -6.38 0.64
CA GLY A 5 9.21 -5.56 0.41
C GLY A 5 9.02 -4.32 1.29
N VAL A 6 9.95 -4.04 2.20
CA VAL A 6 9.92 -2.87 3.09
C VAL A 6 10.12 -1.55 2.31
N LEU A 7 10.83 -1.56 1.19
CA LEU A 7 11.12 -0.33 0.43
C LEU A 7 9.89 0.18 -0.36
N LEU A 8 9.05 -0.72 -0.91
CA LEU A 8 7.81 -0.32 -1.60
C LEU A 8 6.77 0.25 -0.64
N MET A 9 6.77 -0.20 0.63
CA MET A 9 5.77 0.20 1.63
C MET A 9 5.82 1.70 1.98
N TRP A 10 6.98 2.35 1.80
CA TRP A 10 7.14 3.80 1.99
C TRP A 10 6.73 4.65 0.78
N VAL A 11 6.67 4.06 -0.43
CA VAL A 11 6.31 4.80 -1.66
C VAL A 11 4.82 5.16 -1.67
N ALA A 12 3.95 4.32 -1.10
CA ALA A 12 2.51 4.56 -1.01
C ALA A 12 2.14 5.77 -0.13
N ALA A 13 3.02 6.22 0.77
CA ALA A 13 2.70 7.21 1.81
C ALA A 13 2.92 8.68 1.40
N LEU A 14 3.53 8.95 0.24
CA LEU A 14 3.88 10.32 -0.22
C LEU A 14 3.18 10.72 -1.53
N TRP A 15 2.21 9.94 -1.99
CA TRP A 15 1.44 10.26 -3.19
C TRP A 15 0.26 11.19 -2.88
N PRO A 16 -0.02 12.23 -3.69
CA PRO A 16 -1.25 13.00 -3.57
C PRO A 16 -2.44 12.12 -3.99
N TYR A 17 -3.03 11.41 -3.02
CA TYR A 17 -4.27 10.66 -3.19
C TYR A 17 -5.41 11.62 -3.51
N ALA A 18 -5.82 11.64 -4.78
CA ALA A 18 -7.11 12.17 -5.23
C ALA A 18 -8.05 11.03 -5.66
N ALA A 19 -7.94 9.87 -5.01
CA ALA A 19 -8.95 8.82 -4.99
C ALA A 19 -9.62 8.84 -3.61
N TRP A 20 -10.95 9.00 -3.60
CA TRP A 20 -11.82 9.03 -2.43
C TRP A 20 -11.39 9.94 -1.26
N ALA A 21 -11.69 11.23 -1.39
CA ALA A 21 -12.02 12.00 -0.20
C ALA A 21 -13.40 11.52 0.27
N ALA A 22 -13.44 10.71 1.32
CA ALA A 22 -14.70 10.36 1.97
C ALA A 22 -15.43 11.66 2.38
N PRO A 23 -16.74 11.80 2.14
CA PRO A 23 -17.50 12.86 2.80
C PRO A 23 -17.38 12.69 4.31
N SER A 24 -17.39 13.82 5.02
CA SER A 24 -17.27 13.89 6.48
C SER A 24 -18.16 12.84 7.16
N ALA A 25 -17.61 12.11 8.13
CA ALA A 25 -18.33 11.10 8.88
C ALA A 25 -19.37 11.73 9.82
N GLU A 26 -20.51 12.14 9.27
CA GLU A 26 -21.77 12.10 10.00
C GLU A 26 -22.16 10.63 10.21
N GLU A 27 -22.62 10.27 11.41
CA GLU A 27 -23.09 8.92 11.69
C GLU A 27 -24.19 8.54 10.70
N PRO A 28 -24.11 7.38 10.02
CA PRO A 28 -25.06 7.03 8.99
C PRO A 28 -26.44 6.80 9.61
N ALA A 29 -27.35 7.75 9.37
CA ALA A 29 -28.76 7.59 9.69
C ALA A 29 -29.26 6.27 9.07
N VAL A 30 -29.72 5.36 9.91
CA VAL A 30 -30.17 4.01 9.51
C VAL A 30 -31.34 4.14 8.54
N ARG A 31 -31.05 4.05 7.24
CA ARG A 31 -32.07 4.10 6.18
C ARG A 31 -32.85 2.79 6.17
N THR A 32 -34.07 2.83 6.69
CA THR A 32 -34.99 1.70 6.74
C THR A 32 -35.58 1.40 5.36
N GLY A 33 -34.89 0.60 4.55
CA GLY A 33 -35.55 -0.11 3.47
C GLY A 33 -36.29 -1.33 4.01
N THR A 34 -37.50 -1.58 3.51
CA THR A 34 -38.24 -2.81 3.79
C THR A 34 -37.50 -4.00 3.18
N THR A 35 -36.96 -4.84 4.06
CA THR A 35 -36.46 -6.17 3.67
C THR A 35 -37.59 -7.17 3.86
N GLU A 36 -38.10 -7.73 2.78
CA GLU A 36 -39.23 -8.67 2.82
C GLU A 36 -38.81 -10.04 2.29
N VAL A 37 -39.41 -11.11 2.83
CA VAL A 37 -39.16 -12.47 2.37
C VAL A 37 -39.98 -12.72 1.11
N ALA A 38 -39.31 -13.05 0.01
CA ALA A 38 -39.95 -13.29 -1.27
C ALA A 38 -40.71 -14.63 -1.28
N SER A 39 -41.94 -14.58 -1.79
CA SER A 39 -42.64 -15.75 -2.33
C SER A 39 -41.97 -16.20 -3.63
N PRO A 40 -41.97 -17.51 -3.95
CA PRO A 40 -41.44 -18.00 -5.22
C PRO A 40 -42.18 -17.34 -6.40
N ALA A 41 -41.41 -16.80 -7.34
CA ALA A 41 -41.91 -16.20 -8.57
C ALA A 41 -41.29 -16.92 -9.78
N ASP A 42 -42.05 -17.07 -10.86
CA ASP A 42 -41.54 -17.69 -12.08
C ASP A 42 -40.47 -16.82 -12.76
N GLY A 43 -39.47 -17.49 -13.36
CA GLY A 43 -38.36 -16.82 -14.02
C GLY A 43 -38.77 -16.02 -15.26
N ALA A 44 -38.32 -14.77 -15.36
CA ALA A 44 -38.64 -13.86 -16.45
C ALA A 44 -37.79 -14.13 -17.70
N THR A 45 -38.37 -13.95 -18.87
CA THR A 45 -37.62 -13.90 -20.14
C THR A 45 -37.44 -12.44 -20.52
N ILE A 46 -36.20 -12.02 -20.75
CA ILE A 46 -35.83 -10.66 -21.16
C ILE A 46 -35.17 -10.76 -22.54
N GLU A 47 -35.56 -9.90 -23.48
CA GLU A 47 -34.87 -9.79 -24.77
C GLU A 47 -33.45 -9.29 -24.53
N SER A 48 -32.47 -10.02 -25.07
CA SER A 48 -31.04 -9.68 -24.95
C SER A 48 -30.68 -8.71 -26.07
N ARG A 49 -29.92 -7.66 -25.73
CA ARG A 49 -29.50 -6.63 -26.69
C ARG A 49 -28.29 -7.16 -27.46
N LYS A 50 -28.23 -6.89 -28.77
CA LYS A 50 -27.38 -7.68 -29.70
C LYS A 50 -25.87 -7.66 -29.42
N GLU A 51 -25.34 -6.66 -28.71
CA GLU A 51 -23.90 -6.42 -28.59
C GLU A 51 -23.49 -5.96 -27.19
N ALA A 52 -23.40 -6.88 -26.22
CA ALA A 52 -22.75 -6.58 -24.95
C ALA A 52 -21.28 -6.13 -25.13
N PRO A 53 -20.83 -5.10 -24.41
CA PRO A 53 -19.42 -4.77 -24.30
C PRO A 53 -18.67 -5.85 -23.49
N SER A 54 -17.43 -6.10 -23.86
CA SER A 54 -16.50 -7.00 -23.13
C SER A 54 -16.89 -8.50 -23.11
N ASP A 55 -16.20 -9.23 -22.25
CA ASP A 55 -16.33 -10.64 -21.85
C ASP A 55 -17.52 -10.94 -20.93
N ALA A 56 -18.46 -9.99 -20.80
CA ALA A 56 -19.76 -10.24 -20.18
C ALA A 56 -20.44 -11.48 -20.82
N PRO A 57 -21.05 -12.39 -20.04
CA PRO A 57 -21.67 -13.60 -20.57
C PRO A 57 -22.84 -13.28 -21.50
N ARG A 58 -22.92 -13.99 -22.63
CA ARG A 58 -23.89 -13.69 -23.71
C ARG A 58 -24.89 -14.82 -23.92
N SER A 59 -26.13 -14.45 -24.24
CA SER A 59 -27.11 -15.40 -24.76
C SER A 59 -26.72 -15.82 -26.17
N HIS A 60 -26.59 -17.13 -26.39
CA HIS A 60 -26.39 -17.68 -27.74
C HIS A 60 -27.67 -17.62 -28.61
N GLY A 61 -28.80 -17.12 -28.06
CA GLY A 61 -30.11 -17.10 -28.72
C GLY A 61 -30.91 -15.81 -28.55
N GLY A 62 -30.27 -14.68 -28.21
CA GLY A 62 -30.90 -13.34 -28.17
C GLY A 62 -31.98 -13.12 -27.11
N THR A 63 -32.14 -14.05 -26.16
CA THR A 63 -33.00 -13.89 -24.98
C THR A 63 -32.25 -14.37 -23.74
N LEU A 64 -32.33 -13.66 -22.63
CA LEU A 64 -31.77 -14.08 -21.34
C LEU A 64 -32.93 -14.45 -20.41
N ARG A 65 -32.92 -15.68 -19.89
CA ARG A 65 -33.91 -16.11 -18.91
C ARG A 65 -33.36 -15.89 -17.50
N LEU A 66 -33.89 -14.89 -16.81
CA LEU A 66 -33.58 -14.63 -15.42
C LEU A 66 -34.21 -15.72 -14.54
N PRO A 67 -33.45 -16.38 -13.67
CA PRO A 67 -34.04 -17.23 -12.64
C PRO A 67 -35.00 -16.43 -11.74
N GLY A 68 -36.08 -17.08 -11.34
CA GLY A 68 -37.02 -16.54 -10.36
C GLY A 68 -36.35 -16.31 -9.01
N VAL A 69 -36.90 -15.42 -8.19
CA VAL A 69 -36.40 -15.24 -6.82
C VAL A 69 -36.68 -16.54 -6.03
N PRO A 70 -35.67 -17.21 -5.45
CA PRO A 70 -35.90 -18.44 -4.70
C PRO A 70 -36.73 -18.18 -3.45
N ALA A 71 -37.62 -19.11 -3.11
CA ALA A 71 -38.43 -19.02 -1.90
C ALA A 71 -37.55 -18.85 -0.66
N GLY A 72 -37.92 -17.92 0.22
CA GLY A 72 -37.17 -17.65 1.46
C GLY A 72 -35.98 -16.71 1.30
N PHE A 73 -35.67 -16.21 0.10
CA PHE A 73 -34.72 -15.11 -0.07
C PHE A 73 -35.33 -13.78 0.37
N ASN A 74 -34.51 -12.93 0.98
CA ASN A 74 -34.86 -11.55 1.25
C ASN A 74 -34.74 -10.72 -0.03
N THR A 75 -35.69 -9.81 -0.22
CA THR A 75 -35.62 -8.75 -1.25
C THR A 75 -35.59 -7.38 -0.57
N TYR A 76 -34.75 -6.49 -1.10
CA TYR A 76 -34.76 -5.05 -0.83
C TYR A 76 -35.00 -4.32 -2.15
N ASP A 77 -35.86 -3.31 -2.15
CA ASP A 77 -36.15 -2.46 -3.31
C ASP A 77 -35.74 -1.00 -3.01
N GLY A 78 -34.73 -0.52 -3.73
CA GLY A 78 -34.25 0.86 -3.70
C GLY A 78 -34.79 1.72 -4.85
N GLY A 79 -35.81 1.25 -5.56
CA GLY A 79 -36.44 1.92 -6.71
C GLY A 79 -35.67 1.77 -8.01
N TRP A 80 -34.37 2.07 -8.01
CA TRP A 80 -33.45 1.87 -9.16
C TRP A 80 -32.61 0.59 -9.04
N ILE A 81 -32.57 -0.02 -7.84
CA ILE A 81 -31.78 -1.22 -7.55
C ILE A 81 -32.55 -2.19 -6.66
N LYS A 82 -32.57 -3.48 -7.02
CA LYS A 82 -33.17 -4.56 -6.27
C LYS A 82 -32.11 -5.55 -5.81
N PHE A 83 -31.96 -5.72 -4.50
CA PHE A 83 -31.09 -6.74 -3.92
C PHE A 83 -31.90 -7.98 -3.56
N VAL A 84 -31.41 -9.16 -3.97
CA VAL A 84 -32.00 -10.47 -3.69
C VAL A 84 -30.93 -11.36 -3.04
N TYR A 85 -31.15 -11.82 -1.81
CA TYR A 85 -30.12 -12.53 -1.04
C TYR A 85 -30.70 -13.46 0.02
N HIS A 86 -29.98 -14.53 0.38
CA HIS A 86 -30.41 -15.42 1.45
C HIS A 86 -30.32 -14.72 2.83
N PRO A 87 -31.29 -14.87 3.77
CA PRO A 87 -31.29 -14.18 5.05
C PRO A 87 -29.99 -14.35 5.88
N SER A 88 -29.33 -15.51 5.79
CA SER A 88 -28.09 -15.81 6.51
C SER A 88 -26.87 -14.97 6.11
N ILE A 89 -26.94 -14.19 5.03
CA ILE A 89 -25.86 -13.27 4.60
C ILE A 89 -26.25 -11.80 4.72
N ARG A 90 -27.36 -11.48 5.41
CA ARG A 90 -27.87 -10.11 5.58
C ARG A 90 -26.78 -9.12 6.01
N GLU A 91 -26.01 -9.44 7.03
CA GLU A 91 -24.94 -8.56 7.56
C GLU A 91 -23.85 -8.23 6.52
N ARG A 92 -23.61 -9.12 5.55
CA ARG A 92 -22.65 -8.94 4.46
C ARG A 92 -23.22 -8.11 3.30
N VAL A 93 -24.55 -8.09 3.14
CA VAL A 93 -25.25 -7.37 2.06
C VAL A 93 -25.69 -5.96 2.48
N GLN A 94 -25.96 -5.71 3.77
CA GLN A 94 -26.34 -4.36 4.24
C GLN A 94 -25.32 -3.26 3.88
N PRO A 95 -23.99 -3.47 3.95
CA PRO A 95 -23.02 -2.47 3.48
C PRO A 95 -23.16 -2.13 1.99
N LEU A 96 -23.41 -3.13 1.13
CA LEU A 96 -23.63 -2.90 -0.30
C LEU A 96 -24.90 -2.08 -0.55
N ILE A 97 -25.98 -2.37 0.19
CA ILE A 97 -27.24 -1.61 0.13
C ILE A 97 -27.02 -0.15 0.55
N ALA A 98 -26.27 0.08 1.63
CA ALA A 98 -25.97 1.42 2.13
C ALA A 98 -25.11 2.23 1.13
N ASP A 99 -24.09 1.60 0.55
CA ASP A 99 -23.15 2.24 -0.38
C ASP A 99 -23.71 2.43 -1.80
N ALA A 100 -24.70 1.64 -2.22
CA ALA A 100 -25.19 1.61 -3.61
C ALA A 100 -25.53 3.00 -4.18
N ALA A 101 -26.16 3.87 -3.38
CA ALA A 101 -26.52 5.22 -3.82
C ALA A 101 -25.29 6.13 -4.04
N ALA A 102 -24.26 5.99 -3.20
CA ALA A 102 -23.00 6.70 -3.36
C ALA A 102 -22.21 6.18 -4.57
N ALA A 103 -22.15 4.86 -4.75
CA ALA A 103 -21.52 4.22 -5.90
C ALA A 103 -22.17 4.67 -7.23
N ARG A 104 -23.51 4.66 -7.30
CA ARG A 104 -24.26 5.20 -8.46
C ARG A 104 -23.94 6.66 -8.73
N THR A 105 -23.90 7.50 -7.70
CA THR A 105 -23.59 8.93 -7.85
C THR A 105 -22.18 9.13 -8.42
N ALA A 106 -21.18 8.42 -7.90
CA ALA A 106 -19.82 8.47 -8.42
C ALA A 106 -19.74 7.99 -9.89
N LEU A 107 -20.42 6.91 -10.25
CA LEU A 107 -20.47 6.39 -11.62
C LEU A 107 -21.12 7.40 -12.58
N MET A 108 -22.26 8.00 -12.21
CA MET A 108 -22.91 9.07 -12.97
C MET A 108 -22.00 10.29 -13.16
N GLU A 109 -21.21 10.67 -12.14
CA GLU A 109 -20.22 11.74 -12.27
C GLU A 109 -19.08 11.41 -13.24
N TRP A 110 -18.68 10.14 -13.34
CA TRP A 110 -17.57 9.73 -14.21
C TRP A 110 -18.02 9.70 -15.67
N VAL A 111 -19.14 9.01 -15.97
CA VAL A 111 -19.70 8.92 -17.33
C VAL A 111 -20.40 10.21 -17.79
N GLY A 112 -20.76 11.10 -16.86
CA GLY A 112 -21.31 12.43 -17.15
C GLY A 112 -22.80 12.46 -17.53
N GLN A 113 -23.51 11.35 -17.37
CA GLN A 113 -24.91 11.19 -17.76
C GLN A 113 -25.64 10.25 -16.79
N PRO A 114 -26.98 10.28 -16.74
CA PRO A 114 -27.76 9.35 -15.91
C PRO A 114 -27.59 7.91 -16.38
N VAL A 115 -27.32 7.01 -15.43
CA VAL A 115 -27.13 5.56 -15.63
C VAL A 115 -27.74 4.79 -14.46
N LEU A 116 -27.77 3.46 -14.57
CA LEU A 116 -28.27 2.54 -13.55
C LEU A 116 -29.72 2.85 -13.21
N SER A 117 -30.60 2.78 -14.21
CA SER A 117 -32.03 3.07 -14.07
C SER A 117 -32.83 1.91 -13.44
N ASP A 118 -32.48 0.67 -13.79
CA ASP A 118 -32.99 -0.57 -13.19
C ASP A 118 -31.85 -1.60 -13.11
N VAL A 119 -31.51 -2.01 -11.89
CA VAL A 119 -30.42 -2.97 -11.61
C VAL A 119 -30.92 -4.04 -10.65
N ARG A 120 -30.67 -5.31 -10.96
CA ARG A 120 -30.90 -6.42 -10.03
C ARG A 120 -29.58 -7.00 -9.55
N VAL A 121 -29.35 -6.97 -8.25
CA VAL A 121 -28.20 -7.60 -7.60
C VAL A 121 -28.67 -8.88 -6.91
N VAL A 122 -28.10 -10.02 -7.28
CA VAL A 122 -28.37 -11.31 -6.61
C VAL A 122 -27.09 -11.76 -5.89
N VAL A 123 -27.16 -11.88 -4.57
CA VAL A 123 -26.03 -12.29 -3.74
C VAL A 123 -26.23 -13.73 -3.26
N ALA A 124 -25.39 -14.62 -3.79
CA ALA A 124 -25.33 -16.03 -3.42
C ALA A 124 -24.44 -16.27 -2.19
N ARG A 125 -24.71 -17.34 -1.44
CA ARG A 125 -23.91 -17.79 -0.29
C ARG A 125 -22.60 -18.47 -0.70
N THR A 126 -22.57 -19.06 -1.91
CA THR A 126 -21.46 -19.84 -2.44
C THR A 126 -21.37 -19.67 -3.97
N PRO A 127 -20.21 -19.97 -4.60
CA PRO A 127 -20.08 -19.99 -6.06
C PRO A 127 -21.06 -20.97 -6.74
N GLY A 128 -21.33 -22.12 -6.12
CA GLY A 128 -22.30 -23.09 -6.65
C GLY A 128 -23.75 -22.60 -6.60
N GLU A 129 -24.12 -21.78 -5.61
CA GLU A 129 -25.43 -21.12 -5.59
C GLU A 129 -25.51 -19.98 -6.61
N MET A 130 -24.41 -19.23 -6.82
CA MET A 130 -24.31 -18.22 -7.87
C MET A 130 -24.53 -18.83 -9.26
N ALA A 131 -23.95 -20.01 -9.52
CA ALA A 131 -24.13 -20.73 -10.78
C ALA A 131 -25.59 -21.17 -11.02
N MET A 132 -26.32 -21.59 -9.97
CA MET A 132 -27.75 -21.90 -10.07
C MET A 132 -28.64 -20.67 -10.29
N LEU A 133 -28.17 -19.49 -9.89
CA LEU A 133 -28.87 -18.21 -10.00
C LEU A 133 -28.50 -17.42 -11.27
N ALA A 134 -27.62 -17.96 -12.11
CA ALA A 134 -27.26 -17.38 -13.39
C ALA A 134 -28.25 -17.74 -14.51
N PRO A 135 -28.36 -16.89 -15.55
CA PRO A 135 -29.09 -17.23 -16.77
C PRO A 135 -28.52 -18.49 -17.43
N GLN A 136 -29.34 -19.54 -17.54
CA GLN A 136 -28.93 -20.88 -17.98
C GLN A 136 -28.29 -20.94 -19.37
N ASN A 137 -28.53 -19.93 -20.21
CA ASN A 137 -28.06 -19.83 -21.59
C ASN A 137 -26.93 -18.79 -21.80
N ALA A 138 -26.35 -18.28 -20.70
CA ALA A 138 -25.20 -17.39 -20.70
C ALA A 138 -24.28 -17.74 -19.51
N PRO A 139 -23.56 -18.89 -19.55
CA PRO A 139 -22.64 -19.28 -18.49
C PRO A 139 -21.46 -18.31 -18.39
N TYR A 140 -21.00 -18.08 -17.16
CA TYR A 140 -19.87 -17.22 -16.83
C TYR A 140 -18.65 -18.06 -16.39
N PRO A 141 -17.43 -17.50 -16.32
CA PRO A 141 -16.25 -18.27 -15.94
C PRO A 141 -16.30 -18.77 -14.49
N ASP A 142 -15.95 -20.04 -14.25
CA ASP A 142 -16.04 -20.69 -12.92
C ASP A 142 -15.22 -20.00 -11.81
N TYR A 143 -14.20 -19.23 -12.17
CA TYR A 143 -13.36 -18.46 -11.25
C TYR A 143 -13.95 -17.11 -10.83
N ALA A 144 -15.05 -16.67 -11.44
CA ALA A 144 -15.60 -15.34 -11.24
C ALA A 144 -16.26 -15.19 -9.87
N ALA A 145 -15.79 -14.20 -9.09
CA ALA A 145 -16.30 -13.91 -7.75
C ALA A 145 -17.50 -12.93 -7.74
N GLY A 146 -17.73 -12.29 -8.89
CA GLY A 146 -18.91 -11.55 -9.31
C GLY A 146 -19.05 -11.67 -10.84
N VAL A 147 -20.21 -11.33 -11.38
CA VAL A 147 -20.38 -11.12 -12.83
C VAL A 147 -21.57 -10.22 -13.14
N ALA A 148 -21.37 -9.27 -14.04
CA ALA A 148 -22.42 -8.45 -14.64
C ALA A 148 -22.96 -9.07 -15.95
N TYR A 149 -24.26 -8.88 -16.19
CA TYR A 149 -24.93 -9.06 -17.47
C TYR A 149 -25.52 -7.69 -17.85
N PRO A 150 -24.73 -6.79 -18.45
CA PRO A 150 -25.11 -5.39 -18.63
C PRO A 150 -26.38 -5.20 -19.45
N GLU A 151 -26.59 -6.03 -20.48
CA GLU A 151 -27.77 -6.01 -21.36
C GLU A 151 -29.11 -6.00 -20.59
N ILE A 152 -29.15 -6.68 -19.44
CA ILE A 152 -30.35 -6.96 -18.63
C ILE A 152 -30.27 -6.40 -17.19
N GLY A 153 -29.28 -5.55 -16.89
CA GLY A 153 -29.15 -4.92 -15.58
C GLY A 153 -28.85 -5.89 -14.42
N LEU A 154 -28.37 -7.12 -14.68
CA LEU A 154 -28.16 -8.13 -13.64
C LEU A 154 -26.70 -8.14 -13.15
N VAL A 155 -26.51 -8.06 -11.83
CA VAL A 155 -25.25 -8.33 -11.14
C VAL A 155 -25.42 -9.60 -10.29
N LEU A 156 -24.54 -10.58 -10.46
CA LEU A 156 -24.43 -11.75 -9.58
C LEU A 156 -23.16 -11.64 -8.73
N LEU A 157 -23.26 -11.98 -7.45
CA LEU A 157 -22.12 -11.98 -6.52
C LEU A 157 -22.10 -13.26 -5.68
N THR A 158 -20.92 -13.78 -5.34
CA THR A 158 -20.77 -14.78 -4.27
C THR A 158 -20.22 -14.13 -3.01
N ASN A 159 -20.87 -14.40 -1.87
CA ASN A 159 -20.42 -13.94 -0.56
C ASN A 159 -19.14 -14.66 -0.07
N LYS A 160 -18.87 -15.86 -0.60
CA LYS A 160 -17.65 -16.62 -0.31
C LYS A 160 -16.66 -16.53 -1.48
N PRO A 161 -15.36 -16.34 -1.19
CA PRO A 161 -14.34 -16.37 -2.23
C PRO A 161 -14.33 -17.72 -2.95
N VAL A 162 -14.03 -17.69 -4.26
CA VAL A 162 -13.92 -18.90 -5.08
C VAL A 162 -12.68 -19.72 -4.67
N HIS A 163 -11.60 -19.06 -4.23
CA HIS A 163 -10.37 -19.73 -3.77
C HIS A 163 -10.21 -19.63 -2.23
N PRO A 164 -9.96 -20.75 -1.52
CA PRO A 164 -9.96 -20.78 -0.04
C PRO A 164 -9.00 -19.82 0.66
N ASN A 165 -7.92 -19.43 -0.01
CA ASN A 165 -6.87 -18.55 0.53
C ASN A 165 -6.97 -17.10 0.03
N SER A 166 -8.05 -16.74 -0.69
CA SER A 166 -8.27 -15.37 -1.19
C SER A 166 -9.18 -14.59 -0.24
N ALA A 167 -8.80 -13.34 0.05
CA ALA A 167 -9.68 -12.36 0.65
C ALA A 167 -10.42 -11.64 -0.49
N GLN A 168 -11.75 -11.66 -0.45
CA GLN A 168 -12.61 -10.92 -1.37
C GLN A 168 -13.37 -9.85 -0.59
N ASP A 169 -13.20 -8.59 -0.98
CA ASP A 169 -14.12 -7.53 -0.57
C ASP A 169 -15.35 -7.58 -1.48
N LEU A 170 -16.50 -7.93 -0.88
CA LEU A 170 -17.77 -8.05 -1.60
C LEU A 170 -18.28 -6.70 -2.11
N ASN A 171 -17.89 -5.59 -1.48
CA ASN A 171 -18.25 -4.24 -1.88
C ASN A 171 -17.37 -3.74 -3.05
N GLU A 172 -16.08 -4.09 -3.05
CA GLU A 172 -15.19 -3.84 -4.19
C GLU A 172 -15.70 -4.55 -5.46
N VAL A 173 -16.01 -5.85 -5.35
CA VAL A 173 -16.57 -6.62 -6.48
C VAL A 173 -17.94 -6.09 -6.87
N PHE A 174 -18.83 -5.74 -5.92
CA PHE A 174 -20.12 -5.11 -6.25
C PHE A 174 -19.94 -3.83 -7.08
N ARG A 175 -19.02 -2.95 -6.69
CA ARG A 175 -18.74 -1.70 -7.42
C ARG A 175 -18.11 -1.95 -8.79
N HIS A 176 -17.29 -2.98 -8.93
CA HIS A 176 -16.76 -3.46 -10.22
C HIS A 176 -17.89 -3.89 -11.17
N GLU A 177 -18.75 -4.82 -10.73
CA GLU A 177 -19.88 -5.28 -11.55
C GLU A 177 -20.87 -4.16 -11.88
N LEU A 178 -21.12 -3.26 -10.94
CA LEU A 178 -22.00 -2.11 -11.15
C LEU A 178 -21.42 -1.12 -12.19
N ALA A 179 -20.10 -1.00 -12.27
CA ALA A 179 -19.43 -0.16 -13.25
C ALA A 179 -19.56 -0.69 -14.68
N HIS A 180 -19.57 -2.00 -14.89
CA HIS A 180 -19.86 -2.59 -16.21
C HIS A 180 -21.26 -2.20 -16.71
N ILE A 181 -22.28 -2.27 -15.84
CA ILE A 181 -23.65 -1.88 -16.20
C ILE A 181 -23.78 -0.37 -16.38
N ALA A 182 -23.10 0.43 -15.55
CA ALA A 182 -23.06 1.88 -15.71
C ALA A 182 -22.43 2.31 -17.05
N LEU A 183 -21.36 1.63 -17.48
CA LEU A 183 -20.72 1.93 -18.75
C LEU A 183 -21.59 1.52 -19.93
N GLU A 184 -22.25 0.36 -19.87
CA GLU A 184 -23.22 -0.10 -20.87
C GLU A 184 -24.38 0.88 -21.08
N ASP A 185 -25.02 1.33 -19.98
CA ASP A 185 -26.07 2.35 -20.02
C ASP A 185 -25.56 3.67 -20.63
N ALA A 186 -24.31 4.03 -20.33
CA ALA A 186 -23.68 5.25 -20.80
C ALA A 186 -23.41 5.23 -22.32
N VAL A 187 -22.87 4.12 -22.85
CA VAL A 187 -22.65 3.93 -24.29
C VAL A 187 -23.90 3.43 -25.04
N GLY A 188 -25.00 3.21 -24.32
CA GLY A 188 -26.32 2.90 -24.91
C GLY A 188 -26.42 1.51 -25.51
N GLY A 189 -25.70 0.50 -24.99
CA GLY A 189 -25.70 -0.85 -25.55
C GLY A 189 -24.81 -1.02 -26.78
N ARG A 190 -23.74 -0.23 -26.89
CA ARG A 190 -22.78 -0.28 -28.00
C ARG A 190 -21.47 -0.95 -27.55
N PRO A 191 -20.83 -1.76 -28.41
CA PRO A 191 -19.60 -2.45 -28.06
C PRO A 191 -18.47 -1.43 -27.84
N VAL A 192 -17.70 -1.64 -26.77
CA VAL A 192 -16.43 -0.96 -26.51
C VAL A 192 -15.30 -1.98 -26.36
N PRO A 193 -14.03 -1.60 -26.60
CA PRO A 193 -12.88 -2.46 -26.36
C PRO A 193 -12.85 -3.01 -24.94
N ARG A 194 -12.51 -4.29 -24.79
CA ARG A 194 -12.45 -4.98 -23.49
C ARG A 194 -11.56 -4.26 -22.48
N TRP A 195 -10.40 -3.75 -22.90
CA TRP A 195 -9.50 -3.00 -22.03
C TRP A 195 -10.14 -1.73 -21.45
N PHE A 196 -11.04 -1.07 -22.19
CA PHE A 196 -11.70 0.14 -21.72
C PHE A 196 -12.78 -0.19 -20.69
N ASN A 197 -13.55 -1.24 -20.97
CA ASN A 197 -14.60 -1.74 -20.08
C ASN A 197 -14.01 -2.24 -18.74
N GLU A 198 -13.01 -3.12 -18.80
CA GLU A 198 -12.30 -3.64 -17.64
C GLU A 198 -11.51 -2.57 -16.88
N GLY A 199 -10.81 -1.69 -17.60
CA GLY A 199 -10.07 -0.59 -17.00
C GLY A 199 -10.98 0.37 -16.24
N PHE A 200 -12.17 0.65 -16.78
CA PHE A 200 -13.19 1.46 -16.10
C PHE A 200 -13.74 0.75 -14.85
N ALA A 201 -14.04 -0.55 -14.93
CA ALA A 201 -14.58 -1.30 -13.80
C ALA A 201 -13.57 -1.48 -12.65
N VAL A 202 -12.28 -1.72 -12.94
CA VAL A 202 -11.20 -1.76 -11.94
C VAL A 202 -10.93 -0.36 -11.36
N LEU A 203 -11.05 0.71 -12.16
CA LEU A 203 -10.94 2.06 -11.62
C LEU A 203 -12.10 2.38 -10.67
N ALA A 204 -13.33 2.02 -11.06
CA ALA A 204 -14.58 2.35 -10.35
C ALA A 204 -14.84 1.53 -9.08
N SER A 205 -14.28 0.31 -8.98
CA SER A 205 -14.35 -0.48 -7.76
C SER A 205 -13.67 0.21 -6.57
N GLY A 206 -12.67 1.06 -6.86
CA GLY A 206 -11.75 1.64 -5.88
C GLY A 206 -10.57 0.72 -5.55
N GLU A 207 -10.40 -0.39 -6.28
CA GLU A 207 -9.34 -1.37 -6.06
C GLU A 207 -7.96 -0.72 -6.16
N THR A 208 -7.37 -0.44 -5.01
CA THR A 208 -5.97 0.00 -4.92
C THR A 208 -5.09 -1.21 -4.64
N SER A 209 -5.13 -2.17 -5.55
CA SER A 209 -4.35 -3.40 -5.43
C SER A 209 -2.86 -3.13 -5.57
N PHE A 210 -2.15 -3.28 -4.44
CA PHE A 210 -0.69 -3.28 -4.38
C PHE A 210 -0.10 -4.28 -5.40
N MET A 211 -0.77 -5.42 -5.60
CA MET A 211 -0.39 -6.41 -6.60
C MET A 211 -0.47 -5.85 -8.01
N ARG A 212 -1.56 -5.17 -8.40
CA ARG A 212 -1.64 -4.50 -9.72
C ARG A 212 -0.59 -3.42 -9.89
N MET A 213 -0.33 -2.62 -8.85
CA MET A 213 0.74 -1.60 -8.89
C MET A 213 2.12 -2.23 -9.07
N GLN A 214 2.39 -3.36 -8.40
CA GLN A 214 3.63 -4.12 -8.54
C GLN A 214 3.73 -4.78 -9.93
N THR A 215 2.67 -5.37 -10.45
CA THR A 215 2.60 -5.91 -11.82
C THR A 215 2.92 -4.83 -12.85
N LEU A 216 2.26 -3.66 -12.74
CA LEU A 216 2.48 -2.55 -13.67
C LEU A 216 3.93 -2.02 -13.57
N PHE A 217 4.45 -1.80 -12.36
CA PHE A 217 5.86 -1.43 -12.14
C PHE A 217 6.82 -2.43 -12.79
N THR A 218 6.63 -3.73 -12.56
CA THR A 218 7.49 -4.79 -13.10
C THR A 218 7.41 -4.85 -14.63
N ALA A 219 6.22 -4.70 -15.21
CA ALA A 219 6.03 -4.66 -16.65
C ALA A 219 6.65 -3.40 -17.29
N THR A 220 6.53 -2.22 -16.66
CA THR A 220 7.20 -0.98 -17.12
C THR A 220 8.72 -1.11 -17.09
N VAL A 221 9.30 -1.59 -15.97
CA VAL A 221 10.77 -1.72 -15.81
C VAL A 221 11.35 -2.81 -16.71
N SER A 222 10.56 -3.81 -17.10
CA SER A 222 10.99 -4.93 -17.95
C SER A 222 10.63 -4.74 -19.43
N ASP A 223 10.13 -3.56 -19.82
CA ASP A 223 9.61 -3.22 -21.16
C ASP A 223 8.64 -4.26 -21.74
N ASN A 224 7.71 -4.72 -20.90
CA ASN A 224 6.76 -5.79 -21.21
C ASN A 224 5.30 -5.30 -21.13
N LEU A 225 5.08 -4.01 -21.42
CA LEU A 225 3.76 -3.38 -21.52
C LEU A 225 3.17 -3.57 -22.92
N LEU A 226 1.94 -4.06 -22.99
CA LEU A 226 1.20 -4.28 -24.24
C LEU A 226 0.85 -2.93 -24.89
N SER A 227 0.66 -2.88 -26.21
CA SER A 227 0.09 -1.68 -26.84
C SER A 227 -1.43 -1.64 -26.70
N LEU A 228 -2.04 -0.45 -26.74
CA LEU A 228 -3.49 -0.28 -26.72
C LEU A 228 -4.14 -0.99 -27.92
N ALA A 229 -3.49 -0.91 -29.09
CA ALA A 229 -3.91 -1.64 -30.29
C ALA A 229 -3.79 -3.17 -30.15
N GLN A 230 -2.88 -3.70 -29.30
CA GLN A 230 -2.88 -5.12 -28.93
C GLN A 230 -4.03 -5.44 -27.98
N LEU A 231 -4.22 -4.64 -26.93
CA LEU A 231 -5.28 -4.81 -25.93
C LEU A 231 -6.71 -4.71 -26.51
N GLU A 232 -6.89 -3.93 -27.58
CA GLU A 232 -8.16 -3.84 -28.32
C GLU A 232 -8.41 -5.09 -29.16
N ARG A 233 -7.39 -5.63 -29.85
CA ARG A 233 -7.52 -6.82 -30.71
C ARG A 233 -7.59 -8.13 -29.93
N THR A 234 -6.80 -8.26 -28.87
CA THR A 234 -6.66 -9.52 -28.12
C THR A 234 -6.35 -9.23 -26.66
N PHE A 235 -7.29 -9.59 -25.78
CA PHE A 235 -7.05 -9.59 -24.34
C PHE A 235 -6.43 -10.95 -23.94
N PRO A 236 -5.26 -11.01 -23.28
CA PRO A 236 -4.57 -12.26 -23.01
C PRO A 236 -5.35 -13.22 -22.08
N THR A 237 -5.14 -14.53 -22.28
CA THR A 237 -5.68 -15.60 -21.41
C THR A 237 -4.64 -16.23 -20.50
N ASN A 238 -3.35 -16.04 -20.78
CA ASN A 238 -2.25 -16.38 -19.87
C ASN A 238 -2.35 -15.52 -18.60
N GLU A 239 -2.41 -16.14 -17.42
CA GLU A 239 -2.56 -15.45 -16.11
C GLU A 239 -1.62 -14.25 -15.94
N ASN A 240 -0.35 -14.39 -16.33
CA ASN A 240 0.65 -13.32 -16.18
C ASN A 240 0.39 -12.14 -17.12
N GLU A 241 0.13 -12.42 -18.41
CA GLU A 241 -0.16 -11.39 -19.41
C GLU A 241 -1.53 -10.74 -19.17
N ALA A 242 -2.52 -11.51 -18.70
CA ALA A 242 -3.83 -11.01 -18.29
C ALA A 242 -3.68 -10.06 -17.08
N SER A 243 -2.88 -10.43 -16.07
CA SER A 243 -2.57 -9.56 -14.93
C SER A 243 -1.97 -8.21 -15.38
N ILE A 244 -1.03 -8.25 -16.34
CA ILE A 244 -0.46 -7.03 -16.96
C ILE A 244 -1.55 -6.26 -17.71
N ALA A 245 -2.33 -6.92 -18.55
CA ALA A 245 -3.39 -6.30 -19.36
C ALA A 245 -4.43 -5.58 -18.48
N TYR A 246 -4.91 -6.21 -17.41
CA TYR A 246 -5.83 -5.57 -16.46
C TYR A 246 -5.18 -4.41 -15.69
N ALA A 247 -3.94 -4.58 -15.20
CA ALA A 247 -3.23 -3.52 -14.47
C ALA A 247 -2.96 -2.30 -15.35
N GLN A 248 -2.62 -2.53 -16.62
CA GLN A 248 -2.44 -1.49 -17.63
C GLN A 248 -3.78 -0.83 -18.01
N ALA A 249 -4.81 -1.61 -18.33
CA ALA A 249 -6.15 -1.11 -18.65
C ALA A 249 -6.67 -0.13 -17.59
N ALA A 250 -6.56 -0.50 -16.31
CA ALA A 250 -6.97 0.36 -15.20
C ALA A 250 -6.17 1.67 -15.10
N ASP A 251 -4.85 1.65 -15.39
CA ASP A 251 -4.03 2.85 -15.33
C ASP A 251 -4.18 3.75 -16.56
N VAL A 252 -4.44 3.19 -17.73
CA VAL A 252 -4.78 3.94 -18.95
C VAL A 252 -6.14 4.63 -18.79
N VAL A 253 -7.17 3.94 -18.29
CA VAL A 253 -8.46 4.60 -18.01
C VAL A 253 -8.31 5.64 -16.89
N ARG A 254 -7.46 5.40 -15.88
CA ARG A 254 -7.11 6.40 -14.86
C ARG A 254 -6.46 7.66 -15.48
N PHE A 255 -5.58 7.49 -16.46
CA PHE A 255 -4.97 8.58 -17.22
C PHE A 255 -6.03 9.38 -17.99
N LEU A 256 -6.94 8.71 -18.70
CA LEU A 256 -8.03 9.35 -19.45
C LEU A 256 -9.06 10.08 -18.55
N VAL A 257 -9.32 9.58 -17.33
CA VAL A 257 -10.33 10.10 -16.36
C VAL A 257 -9.75 11.17 -15.40
N LYS A 258 -8.50 11.62 -15.62
CA LYS A 258 -7.84 12.62 -14.77
C LYS A 258 -8.70 13.87 -14.54
N ARG A 259 -8.49 14.54 -13.40
CA ARG A 259 -9.37 15.62 -12.92
C ARG A 259 -9.55 16.75 -13.94
N GLU A 260 -8.49 17.13 -14.64
CA GLU A 260 -8.53 18.11 -15.73
C GLU A 260 -9.24 17.58 -16.99
N GLU A 261 -9.05 16.29 -17.30
CA GLU A 261 -9.54 15.58 -18.48
C GLU A 261 -10.99 15.05 -18.39
N ARG A 262 -11.66 15.15 -17.23
CA ARG A 262 -13.03 14.62 -17.02
C ARG A 262 -14.04 15.07 -18.08
N HIS A 263 -13.89 16.28 -18.61
CA HIS A 263 -14.74 16.80 -19.67
C HIS A 263 -14.51 16.05 -21.01
N ARG A 264 -13.26 15.72 -21.33
CA ARG A 264 -12.88 14.92 -22.49
C ARG A 264 -13.32 13.47 -22.35
N PHE A 265 -13.18 12.87 -21.18
CA PHE A 265 -13.68 11.52 -20.91
C PHE A 265 -15.20 11.39 -21.09
N ARG A 266 -15.97 12.37 -20.62
CA ARG A 266 -17.42 12.41 -20.86
C ARG A 266 -17.74 12.59 -22.35
N GLY A 267 -16.93 13.37 -23.07
CA GLY A 267 -16.98 13.47 -24.54
C GLY A 267 -16.77 12.11 -25.21
N LEU A 268 -15.72 11.38 -24.82
CA LEU A 268 -15.40 10.03 -25.31
C LEU A 268 -16.59 9.09 -25.12
N VAL A 269 -17.16 9.03 -23.92
CA VAL A 269 -18.33 8.18 -23.62
C VAL A 269 -19.56 8.59 -24.45
N SER A 270 -19.81 9.90 -24.65
CA SER A 270 -20.90 10.38 -25.52
C SER A 270 -20.69 9.98 -26.98
N ARG A 271 -19.46 10.06 -27.51
CA ARG A 271 -19.14 9.68 -28.89
C ARG A 271 -19.28 8.18 -29.14
N LEU A 272 -18.85 7.37 -28.17
CA LEU A 272 -19.10 5.93 -28.17
C LEU A 272 -20.61 5.65 -28.20
N ARG A 273 -21.42 6.38 -27.41
CA ARG A 273 -22.89 6.33 -27.44
C ARG A 273 -23.50 6.74 -28.78
N ASP A 274 -22.90 7.70 -29.48
CA ASP A 274 -23.33 8.13 -30.81
C ASP A 274 -22.91 7.14 -31.92
N GLY A 275 -21.96 6.25 -31.64
CA GLY A 275 -21.52 5.17 -32.53
C GLY A 275 -20.18 5.39 -33.22
N GLU A 276 -19.37 6.33 -32.74
CA GLU A 276 -17.97 6.45 -33.16
C GLU A 276 -17.15 5.22 -32.70
N THR A 277 -16.12 4.85 -33.48
CA THR A 277 -15.13 3.84 -33.04
C THR A 277 -14.27 4.40 -31.90
N MET A 278 -13.59 3.53 -31.14
CA MET A 278 -12.69 3.98 -30.06
C MET A 278 -11.64 4.97 -30.56
N ASP A 279 -10.95 4.68 -31.67
CA ASP A 279 -9.98 5.58 -32.29
C ASP A 279 -10.56 6.95 -32.63
N SER A 280 -11.74 6.98 -33.27
CA SER A 280 -12.41 8.24 -33.66
C SER A 280 -12.88 9.02 -32.42
N ALA A 281 -13.46 8.32 -31.45
CA ALA A 281 -13.99 8.91 -30.23
C ALA A 281 -12.87 9.46 -29.33
N LEU A 282 -11.69 8.82 -29.29
CA LEU A 282 -10.49 9.35 -28.64
C LEU A 282 -9.99 10.60 -29.38
N LEU A 283 -9.75 10.52 -30.68
CA LEU A 283 -9.28 11.65 -31.49
C LEU A 283 -10.20 12.87 -31.38
N ASN A 284 -11.50 12.68 -31.49
CA ASN A 284 -12.49 13.75 -31.45
C ASN A 284 -12.82 14.26 -30.03
N SER A 285 -12.27 13.63 -28.97
CA SER A 285 -12.46 14.08 -27.58
C SER A 285 -11.19 14.64 -26.95
N TYR A 286 -10.04 14.02 -27.22
CA TYR A 286 -8.72 14.40 -26.70
C TYR A 286 -7.94 15.30 -27.66
N GLY A 287 -8.25 15.25 -28.96
CA GLY A 287 -7.51 15.95 -30.02
C GLY A 287 -6.32 15.16 -30.55
N GLU A 288 -6.16 13.90 -30.13
CA GLU A 288 -4.96 13.08 -30.32
C GLU A 288 -5.31 11.64 -30.68
N GLU A 289 -4.48 11.01 -31.50
CA GLU A 289 -4.62 9.59 -31.82
C GLU A 289 -4.32 8.70 -30.61
N MET A 290 -4.90 7.49 -30.59
CA MET A 290 -4.64 6.49 -29.54
C MET A 290 -3.13 6.17 -29.37
N SER A 291 -2.36 6.26 -30.45
CA SER A 291 -0.90 6.09 -30.47
C SER A 291 -0.15 7.18 -29.68
N THR A 292 -0.58 8.44 -29.81
CA THR A 292 -0.05 9.57 -29.05
C THR A 292 -0.41 9.45 -27.58
N LEU A 293 -1.69 9.20 -27.27
CA LEU A 293 -2.17 8.99 -25.89
C LEU A 293 -1.47 7.80 -25.20
N GLU A 294 -1.19 6.71 -25.93
CA GLU A 294 -0.38 5.61 -25.42
C GLU A 294 1.05 6.07 -25.09
N SER A 295 1.67 6.87 -25.97
CA SER A 295 3.02 7.39 -25.74
C SER A 295 3.08 8.32 -24.53
N GLU A 296 2.11 9.22 -24.36
CA GLU A 296 2.05 10.13 -23.21
C GLU A 296 1.84 9.37 -21.89
N TRP A 297 0.93 8.39 -21.88
CA TRP A 297 0.72 7.51 -20.73
C TRP A 297 1.98 6.69 -20.41
N ARG A 298 2.66 6.13 -21.42
CA ARG A 298 3.94 5.40 -21.26
C ARG A 298 5.02 6.29 -20.66
N ASP A 299 5.11 7.54 -21.09
CA ASP A 299 6.04 8.53 -20.55
C ASP A 299 5.73 8.85 -19.09
N GLU A 300 4.46 9.02 -18.73
CA GLU A 300 4.04 9.26 -17.35
C GLU A 300 4.33 8.06 -16.44
N VAL A 301 3.90 6.86 -16.82
CA VAL A 301 4.09 5.65 -16.00
C VAL A 301 5.58 5.33 -15.84
N SER A 302 6.39 5.60 -16.87
CA SER A 302 7.85 5.54 -16.78
C SER A 302 8.40 6.58 -15.79
N ARG A 303 8.02 7.87 -15.90
CA ARG A 303 8.44 8.89 -14.92
C ARG A 303 8.02 8.54 -13.48
N ARG A 304 6.82 7.98 -13.31
CA ARG A 304 6.27 7.49 -12.03
C ARG A 304 7.13 6.41 -11.40
N TYR A 305 7.80 5.56 -12.19
CA TYR A 305 8.56 4.41 -11.69
C TYR A 305 10.09 4.57 -11.75
N THR A 306 10.62 5.34 -12.70
CA THR A 306 12.06 5.59 -12.87
C THR A 306 12.63 6.58 -11.83
N PHE A 307 11.81 7.44 -11.23
CA PHE A 307 12.30 8.44 -10.27
C PHE A 307 12.67 7.86 -8.89
N TYR A 308 11.98 6.80 -8.43
CA TYR A 308 12.21 6.21 -7.11
C TYR A 308 13.58 5.49 -6.97
N PRO A 309 14.06 4.69 -7.93
CA PRO A 309 15.40 4.10 -7.89
C PRO A 309 16.54 5.13 -7.88
N VAL A 310 16.31 6.37 -8.36
CA VAL A 310 17.32 7.44 -8.33
C VAL A 310 17.35 8.12 -6.96
N LEU A 311 16.19 8.50 -6.41
CA LEU A 311 16.07 9.10 -5.07
C LEU A 311 16.52 8.15 -3.95
N PHE A 312 16.30 6.84 -4.11
CA PHE A 312 16.77 5.81 -3.18
C PHE A 312 17.93 4.98 -3.74
N SER A 313 18.62 5.48 -4.77
CA SER A 313 19.89 4.89 -5.21
C SER A 313 20.85 4.86 -4.03
N GLY A 314 21.58 3.74 -3.87
CA GLY A 314 22.39 3.49 -2.67
C GLY A 314 23.33 4.64 -2.31
N SER A 315 23.72 5.46 -3.29
CA SER A 315 24.41 6.74 -3.18
C SER A 315 24.02 7.60 -1.97
N LEU A 316 22.73 7.83 -1.70
CA LEU A 316 22.32 8.69 -0.57
C LEU A 316 22.41 7.98 0.79
N ILE A 317 22.17 6.68 0.83
CA ILE A 317 22.37 5.84 2.03
C ILE A 317 23.86 5.73 2.36
N TRP A 318 24.71 5.55 1.34
CA TRP A 318 26.17 5.55 1.47
C TRP A 318 26.73 6.93 1.82
N ALA A 319 26.22 8.02 1.25
CA ALA A 319 26.60 9.39 1.63
C ALA A 319 26.20 9.71 3.08
N GLY A 320 24.98 9.33 3.50
CA GLY A 320 24.51 9.51 4.88
C GLY A 320 25.33 8.74 5.90
N THR A 321 25.63 7.46 5.62
CA THR A 321 26.49 6.63 6.48
C THR A 321 27.94 7.14 6.52
N LEU A 322 28.52 7.53 5.39
CA LEU A 322 29.85 8.14 5.32
C LEU A 322 29.91 9.47 6.11
N GLY A 323 28.86 10.29 6.01
CA GLY A 323 28.69 11.52 6.78
C GLY A 323 28.60 11.26 8.28
N LEU A 324 27.87 10.23 8.70
CA LEU A 324 27.77 9.82 10.11
C LEU A 324 29.14 9.37 10.67
N PHE A 325 29.90 8.59 9.89
CA PHE A 325 31.28 8.20 10.21
C PHE A 325 32.21 9.41 10.31
N ALA A 326 32.16 10.33 9.35
CA ALA A 326 32.96 11.56 9.36
C ALA A 326 32.64 12.44 10.57
N PHE A 327 31.36 12.60 10.92
CA PHE A 327 30.91 13.34 12.11
C PHE A 327 31.39 12.68 13.42
N GLY A 328 31.25 11.35 13.54
CA GLY A 328 31.76 10.58 14.67
C GLY A 328 33.27 10.72 14.84
N TRP A 329 34.03 10.63 13.74
CA TRP A 329 35.48 10.86 13.73
C TRP A 329 35.84 12.29 14.11
N HIS A 330 35.12 13.29 13.60
CA HIS A 330 35.34 14.69 13.96
C HIS A 330 35.06 14.95 15.46
N LYS A 331 34.02 14.35 16.03
CA LYS A 331 33.71 14.45 17.47
C LYS A 331 34.81 13.78 18.32
N LYS A 332 35.28 12.59 17.92
CA LYS A 332 36.42 11.88 18.55
C LYS A 332 37.71 12.71 18.49
N LYS A 333 38.02 13.30 17.33
CA LYS A 333 39.22 14.13 17.10
C LYS A 333 39.19 15.44 17.90
N ARG A 334 38.02 16.08 18.05
CA ARG A 334 37.85 17.24 18.96
C ARG A 334 38.08 16.85 20.42
N LYS A 335 37.51 15.74 20.89
CA LYS A 335 37.70 15.27 22.28
C LYS A 335 39.19 14.96 22.55
N ALA A 336 39.84 14.21 21.66
CA ALA A 336 41.27 13.90 21.78
C ALA A 336 42.17 15.15 21.80
N ARG A 337 41.91 16.14 20.93
CA ARG A 337 42.63 17.43 20.95
C ARG A 337 42.41 18.21 22.25
N ALA A 338 41.20 18.18 22.81
CA ALA A 338 40.92 18.83 24.10
C ALA A 338 41.62 18.12 25.27
N THR A 339 41.72 16.80 25.25
CA THR A 339 42.50 16.03 26.23
C THR A 339 44.00 16.35 26.15
N LEU A 340 44.58 16.31 24.94
CA LEU A 340 46.00 16.67 24.74
C LEU A 340 46.31 18.11 25.16
N ALA A 341 45.41 19.05 24.90
CA ALA A 341 45.57 20.44 25.34
C ALA A 341 45.48 20.63 26.86
N ARG A 342 44.75 19.77 27.58
CA ARG A 342 44.75 19.76 29.05
C ARG A 342 46.09 19.25 29.59
N TRP A 343 46.54 18.10 29.12
CA TRP A 343 47.83 17.53 29.52
C TRP A 343 49.00 18.47 29.23
N ALA A 344 49.02 19.14 28.07
CA ALA A 344 50.06 20.13 27.75
C ALA A 344 50.04 21.36 28.68
N ASN A 345 48.86 21.80 29.14
CA ASN A 345 48.74 22.88 30.12
C ASN A 345 49.13 22.43 31.54
N GLU A 346 48.83 21.17 31.89
CA GLU A 346 49.21 20.54 33.15
C GLU A 346 50.74 20.36 33.22
N GLU A 347 51.38 19.81 32.19
CA GLU A 347 52.84 19.73 32.05
C GLU A 347 53.49 21.12 32.14
N ALA A 348 52.98 22.12 31.40
CA ALA A 348 53.53 23.48 31.45
C ALA A 348 53.44 24.09 32.87
N ALA A 349 52.35 23.83 33.61
CA ALA A 349 52.18 24.28 34.98
C ALA A 349 53.02 23.48 36.00
N GLU A 350 53.36 22.22 35.72
CA GLU A 350 54.32 21.43 36.50
C GLU A 350 55.77 21.86 36.24
N ASP A 351 56.14 22.11 34.99
CA ASP A 351 57.45 22.64 34.61
C ASP A 351 57.68 24.04 35.20
N GLU A 352 56.65 24.90 35.18
CA GLU A 352 56.73 26.20 35.84
C GLU A 352 56.85 26.04 37.37
N ARG A 353 56.14 25.09 38.00
CA ARG A 353 56.31 24.78 39.42
C ARG A 353 57.71 24.23 39.73
N ARG A 354 58.29 23.37 38.88
CA ARG A 354 59.68 22.89 38.98
C ARG A 354 60.71 24.00 38.82
N ARG A 355 60.46 24.99 37.96
CA ARG A 355 61.33 26.18 37.80
C ARG A 355 61.20 27.19 38.95
N ARG A 356 60.02 27.28 39.56
CA ARG A 356 59.74 28.15 40.73
C ARG A 356 60.11 27.52 42.07
N LEU A 357 60.27 26.20 42.13
CA LEU A 357 60.94 25.52 43.24
C LEU A 357 62.41 25.98 43.27
N PRO A 358 62.85 26.71 44.31
CA PRO A 358 64.25 27.09 44.39
C PRO A 358 65.09 25.82 44.57
N LEU A 359 66.15 25.70 43.77
CA LEU A 359 67.32 24.90 44.12
C LEU A 359 67.94 25.52 45.38
N ARG A 360 67.35 25.23 46.54
CA ARG A 360 67.67 25.84 47.83
C ARG A 360 68.90 25.19 48.47
N ALA A 361 69.96 25.10 47.67
CA ALA A 361 71.33 24.96 48.16
C ALA A 361 71.80 26.35 48.62
N ASP A 362 71.24 26.81 49.74
CA ASP A 362 71.72 27.99 50.45
C ASP A 362 72.97 27.59 51.25
N PRO A 363 74.19 28.08 50.92
CA PRO A 363 75.41 27.69 51.61
C PRO A 363 75.55 28.32 53.01
N SER A 364 74.62 29.20 53.40
CA SER A 364 74.71 30.05 54.59
C SER A 364 73.66 29.77 55.67
N LEU A 365 72.63 28.97 55.36
CA LEU A 365 71.82 28.34 56.40
C LEU A 365 72.67 27.27 57.11
N PRO A 366 72.69 27.21 58.45
CA PRO A 366 73.25 26.05 59.13
C PRO A 366 72.42 24.85 58.69
N ALA A 367 73.07 23.89 58.01
CA ALA A 367 72.43 22.66 57.57
C ALA A 367 71.63 22.09 58.75
N PRO A 368 70.35 21.71 58.57
CA PRO A 368 69.55 21.18 59.67
C PRO A 368 70.32 20.01 60.26
N ARG A 369 70.77 20.16 61.50
CA ARG A 369 71.50 19.12 62.22
C ARG A 369 70.53 17.98 62.45
N VAL A 370 70.49 17.05 61.50
CA VAL A 370 69.78 15.78 61.64
C VAL A 370 70.46 15.06 62.79
N HIS A 371 69.88 15.20 63.99
CA HIS A 371 70.20 14.36 65.12
C HIS A 371 69.72 12.96 64.78
N ILE A 372 70.59 12.17 64.14
CA ILE A 372 70.41 10.74 63.98
C ILE A 372 70.49 10.14 65.39
N VAL A 373 69.34 9.98 66.03
CA VAL A 373 69.23 9.20 67.27
C VAL A 373 69.43 7.74 66.88
N LEU A 374 70.68 7.30 66.97
CA LEU A 374 71.05 5.89 66.81
C LEU A 374 70.59 5.11 68.05
N SER A 375 69.37 4.56 68.00
CA SER A 375 68.98 3.48 68.90
C SER A 375 69.82 2.24 68.59
N ARG A 376 70.85 1.98 69.42
CA ARG A 376 71.71 0.81 69.32
C ARG A 376 71.67 0.01 70.64
N GLY A 377 71.26 -1.25 70.53
CA GLY A 377 71.06 -2.17 71.66
C GLY A 377 69.56 -2.40 71.92
N GLY A 378 69.03 -3.62 71.78
CA GLY A 378 69.66 -4.86 71.35
C GLY A 378 68.63 -5.92 70.95
N ALA A 379 69.10 -7.02 70.36
CA ALA A 379 68.37 -8.27 70.14
C ALA A 379 68.14 -9.00 71.49
N PRO A 380 67.42 -10.14 71.57
CA PRO A 380 66.79 -10.96 70.53
C PRO A 380 65.24 -11.03 70.75
N GLU A 381 64.40 -11.99 70.33
CA GLU A 381 64.54 -13.44 70.20
C GLU A 381 63.33 -14.05 69.46
N ASP A 382 63.54 -15.25 68.91
CA ASP A 382 62.57 -16.30 68.56
C ASP A 382 61.39 -16.08 67.58
N ALA A 383 61.57 -16.74 66.43
CA ALA A 383 60.57 -17.43 65.59
C ALA A 383 59.75 -18.48 66.43
N PRO A 384 58.72 -19.22 65.93
CA PRO A 384 58.61 -19.71 64.55
C PRO A 384 57.20 -20.02 63.96
N THR A 385 57.22 -20.65 62.78
CA THR A 385 56.27 -21.67 62.25
C THR A 385 54.88 -21.30 61.68
N ALA A 386 54.71 -21.70 60.41
CA ALA A 386 53.63 -22.53 59.84
C ALA A 386 52.14 -22.10 59.91
N VAL A 387 51.58 -21.69 58.75
CA VAL A 387 50.77 -22.52 57.80
C VAL A 387 49.96 -23.70 58.41
N PRO A 388 48.71 -24.06 57.99
CA PRO A 388 47.77 -23.52 56.96
C PRO A 388 46.44 -23.07 57.68
N PRO A 389 45.15 -23.41 57.34
CA PRO A 389 44.49 -23.89 56.11
C PRO A 389 43.09 -23.28 55.73
N THR A 390 42.66 -23.56 54.50
CA THR A 390 41.26 -23.72 53.99
C THR A 390 40.18 -22.61 54.11
N ALA A 391 39.76 -22.16 52.92
CA ALA A 391 38.38 -22.19 52.41
C ALA A 391 37.23 -21.54 53.22
N LEU A 392 36.67 -20.44 52.68
CA LEU A 392 35.46 -20.49 51.83
C LEU A 392 35.05 -19.08 51.34
N GLN A 393 34.57 -19.03 50.08
CA GLN A 393 33.54 -18.12 49.57
C GLN A 393 33.44 -16.68 50.14
N ARG A 394 33.85 -15.69 49.34
CA ARG A 394 32.95 -14.80 48.56
C ARG A 394 33.78 -13.68 47.91
N LEU A 395 33.43 -13.34 46.68
CA LEU A 395 33.81 -12.04 46.11
C LEU A 395 33.07 -10.94 46.89
N PRO A 396 33.76 -9.84 47.17
CA PRO A 396 33.21 -8.57 46.71
C PRO A 396 34.24 -7.71 45.98
N GLU A 397 33.71 -6.90 45.07
CA GLU A 397 34.19 -5.55 44.71
C GLU A 397 35.71 -5.36 44.60
N ILE A 398 36.21 -5.43 43.37
CA ILE A 398 37.46 -4.73 43.02
C ILE A 398 37.14 -3.23 43.12
N GLU A 399 37.49 -2.65 44.27
CA GLU A 399 37.46 -1.21 44.48
C GLU A 399 38.28 -0.50 43.41
N VAL A 400 37.71 0.58 42.89
CA VAL A 400 38.44 1.54 42.04
C VAL A 400 39.57 2.15 42.88
N PRO A 401 40.84 2.11 42.42
CA PRO A 401 41.97 2.56 43.24
C PRO A 401 41.85 4.03 43.62
N LYS A 402 42.11 4.29 44.90
CA LYS A 402 42.05 5.62 45.52
C LYS A 402 43.46 6.14 45.81
N VAL A 403 43.67 7.44 45.64
CA VAL A 403 44.90 8.15 46.01
C VAL A 403 44.54 9.32 46.94
N GLU A 404 45.35 9.51 47.98
CA GLU A 404 45.21 10.63 48.92
C GLU A 404 46.10 11.81 48.49
N HIS A 405 45.54 13.02 48.46
CA HIS A 405 46.28 14.27 48.24
C HIS A 405 45.68 15.36 49.13
N ASP A 406 46.53 16.16 49.80
CA ASP A 406 46.13 17.22 50.74
C ASP A 406 45.06 16.80 51.79
N GLY A 407 45.07 15.53 52.22
CA GLY A 407 44.13 14.99 53.22
C GLY A 407 42.73 14.66 52.69
N GLN A 408 42.54 14.57 51.36
CA GLN A 408 41.31 14.07 50.75
C GLN A 408 41.58 12.91 49.77
N TRP A 409 40.60 12.02 49.65
CA TRP A 409 40.67 10.80 48.83
C TRP A 409 40.00 10.97 47.47
N HIS A 410 40.69 10.57 46.39
CA HIS A 410 40.17 10.62 45.01
C HIS A 410 40.23 9.23 44.36
N THR A 411 39.18 8.84 43.62
CA THR A 411 39.15 7.61 42.79
C THR A 411 39.58 7.88 41.35
N LEU A 412 40.41 6.99 40.79
CA LEU A 412 40.84 7.05 39.38
C LEU A 412 39.75 6.54 38.41
N HIS A 413 39.44 7.30 37.36
CA HIS A 413 38.48 6.96 36.30
C HIS A 413 39.15 6.78 34.93
#